data_AF-A0A1F2QL42-F1
#
_entry.id   AF-A0A1F2QL42-F1
#
_cell.length_a   1.000
_cell.length_b   1.000
_cell.length_c   1.000
_cell.angle_alpha   90.00
_cell.angle_beta   90.00
_cell.angle_gamma   90.00
#
_symmetry.space_group_name_H-M   'P 1'
#
loop_
_entity.id
_entity.type
_entity.pdbx_description
1 polymer ?
#
loop_
_entity_poly.entity_id
_entity_poly.type
_entity_poly.pdbx_seq_one_letter_code
_entity_poly.pdbx_strand_id
1 'polypeptide(L)'
;MAKGEQCLFIGIGGHVVALRPSDGQEIWRQKVKTASFVTVFGSGDVVYAGAGGELFCLDGASGRIMWRNRLKGLGSGLVSFAGASVVEVAAAMAAAQAAAMAATTAAAT
;
A
#
# COMPACT_ATOMS: atom_id res chain seq x y z
N MET A 1 -12.87 7.74 17.66
CA MET A 1 -12.88 8.30 16.30
C MET A 1 -14.32 8.64 15.96
N ALA A 2 -14.58 9.86 15.51
CA ALA A 2 -15.94 10.26 15.12
C ALA A 2 -16.32 9.54 13.82
N LYS A 3 -17.55 9.05 13.77
CA LYS A 3 -18.16 8.29 12.68
C LYS A 3 -18.28 9.21 11.45
N GLY A 4 -17.24 9.30 10.61
CA GLY A 4 -17.27 10.12 9.39
C GLY A 4 -15.92 10.66 8.88
N GLU A 5 -14.82 10.54 9.62
CA GLU A 5 -13.51 10.95 9.09
C GLU A 5 -12.98 9.87 8.14
N GLN A 6 -13.18 10.07 6.84
CA GLN A 6 -12.48 9.28 5.82
C GLN A 6 -10.98 9.46 6.05
N CYS A 7 -10.25 8.37 6.31
CA CYS A 7 -8.80 8.40 6.40
C CYS A 7 -8.19 8.20 5.01
N LEU A 8 -7.06 8.84 4.74
CA LEU A 8 -6.26 8.53 3.56
C LEU A 8 -5.36 7.34 3.88
N PHE A 9 -5.51 6.23 3.16
CA PHE A 9 -4.67 5.04 3.33
C PHE A 9 -3.64 4.93 2.23
N ILE A 10 -2.38 4.71 2.60
CA ILE A 10 -1.28 4.50 1.65
C ILE A 10 -0.52 3.21 1.97
N GLY A 11 -0.02 2.55 0.93
CA GLY A 11 0.87 1.40 1.04
C GLY A 11 2.29 1.79 0.62
N ILE A 12 3.26 1.68 1.53
CA ILE A 12 4.66 2.04 1.23
C ILE A 12 5.65 1.26 2.09
N GLY A 13 6.73 0.77 1.49
CA GLY A 13 7.84 0.13 2.21
C GLY A 13 7.43 -1.05 3.09
N GLY A 14 6.41 -1.82 2.69
CA GLY A 14 5.88 -2.92 3.49
C GLY A 14 4.93 -2.52 4.62
N HIS A 15 4.53 -1.25 4.67
CA HIS A 15 3.60 -0.70 5.65
C HIS A 15 2.31 -0.23 4.99
N VAL A 16 1.24 -0.27 5.76
CA VAL A 16 0.03 0.50 5.53
C VAL A 16 0.05 1.67 6.51
N VAL A 17 -0.23 2.87 6.03
CA VAL A 17 -0.30 4.08 6.85
C VAL A 17 -1.65 4.74 6.64
N ALA A 18 -2.28 5.15 7.74
CA ALA A 18 -3.44 6.03 7.71
C ALA A 18 -3.04 7.45 8.06
N LEU A 19 -3.43 8.39 7.21
CA LEU A 19 -3.20 9.81 7.38
C LEU A 19 -4.54 10.54 7.49
N ARG A 20 -4.57 11.61 8.28
CA ARG A 20 -5.70 12.54 8.27
C ARG A 20 -5.67 13.32 6.95
N PRO A 21 -6.75 13.33 6.14
CA PRO A 21 -6.71 14.00 4.84
C PRO A 21 -6.52 15.51 4.91
N SER A 22 -6.93 16.15 6.02
CA SER A 22 -6.90 17.61 6.13
C SER A 22 -5.50 18.19 6.27
N ASP A 23 -4.55 17.44 6.83
CA ASP A 23 -3.21 17.93 7.17
C ASP A 23 -2.08 16.91 6.92
N GLY A 24 -2.42 15.68 6.50
CA GLY A 24 -1.46 14.62 6.25
C GLY A 24 -0.84 14.01 7.51
N GLN A 25 -1.33 14.35 8.71
CA GLN A 25 -0.79 13.79 9.95
C GLN A 25 -1.07 12.28 10.04
N GLU A 26 -0.06 11.52 10.46
CA GLU A 26 -0.19 10.09 10.67
C GLU A 26 -1.11 9.80 11.85
N ILE A 27 -2.15 9.00 11.59
CA ILE A 27 -3.07 8.48 12.60
C ILE A 27 -2.52 7.16 13.13
N TRP A 28 -2.13 6.26 12.22
CA TRP A 28 -1.51 4.98 12.55
C TRP A 28 -0.65 4.45 11.40
N ARG A 29 0.24 3.52 11.75
CA ARG A 29 1.09 2.76 10.82
C ARG A 29 1.14 1.29 11.21
N GLN A 30 0.92 0.41 10.24
CA GLN A 30 0.98 -1.03 10.42
C GLN A 30 1.95 -1.66 9.42
N LYS A 31 2.94 -2.40 9.93
CA LYS A 31 3.80 -3.24 9.09
C LYS A 31 3.05 -4.50 8.69
N VAL A 32 2.95 -4.77 7.38
CA VAL A 32 2.29 -5.97 6.83
C VAL A 32 3.30 -6.97 6.24
N LYS A 33 4.40 -6.47 5.67
CA LYS A 33 5.49 -7.29 5.14
C LYS A 33 6.81 -6.52 5.15
N THR A 34 7.96 -7.17 5.04
CA THR A 34 9.25 -6.47 4.91
C THR A 34 9.56 -6.22 3.43
N ALA A 35 9.97 -4.99 3.10
CA ALA A 35 10.53 -4.61 1.79
C ALA A 35 9.69 -5.01 0.56
N SER A 36 8.37 -5.06 0.71
CA SER A 36 7.44 -5.38 -0.38
C SER A 36 6.64 -4.14 -0.77
N PHE A 37 6.31 -4.04 -2.05
CA PHE A 37 5.26 -3.13 -2.51
C PHE A 37 3.93 -3.50 -1.82
N VAL A 38 3.14 -2.48 -1.48
CA VAL A 38 1.86 -2.66 -0.78
C VAL A 38 0.76 -2.00 -1.60
N THR A 39 -0.16 -2.79 -2.12
CA THR A 39 -1.44 -2.27 -2.65
C THR A 39 -2.42 -2.10 -1.50
N VAL A 40 -3.25 -1.06 -1.55
CA VAL A 40 -4.29 -0.80 -0.54
C VAL A 40 -5.65 -0.59 -1.19
N PHE A 41 -6.71 -1.05 -0.53
CA PHE A 41 -8.09 -0.83 -0.93
C PHE A 41 -8.96 -0.63 0.31
N GLY A 42 -9.55 0.56 0.45
CA GLY A 42 -10.48 0.88 1.55
C GLY A 42 -11.90 0.45 1.23
N SER A 43 -12.60 -0.15 2.19
CA SER A 43 -14.01 -0.52 2.06
C SER A 43 -14.71 -0.40 3.41
N GLY A 44 -15.56 0.62 3.57
CA GLY A 44 -16.20 0.91 4.85
C GLY A 44 -15.17 1.13 5.97
N ASP A 45 -15.30 0.34 7.04
CA ASP A 45 -14.45 0.44 8.23
C ASP A 45 -13.16 -0.41 8.15
N VAL A 46 -12.89 -1.06 7.02
CA VAL A 46 -11.71 -1.92 6.83
C VAL A 46 -10.83 -1.48 5.68
N VAL A 47 -9.55 -1.84 5.78
CA VAL A 47 -8.55 -1.63 4.74
C VAL A 47 -7.95 -2.97 4.37
N TYR A 48 -7.99 -3.28 3.09
CA TYR A 48 -7.31 -4.44 2.52
C TYR A 48 -5.94 -4.03 2.03
N ALA A 49 -4.93 -4.82 2.39
CA ALA A 49 -3.56 -4.59 1.97
C ALA A 49 -2.99 -5.84 1.31
N GLY A 50 -2.44 -5.69 0.12
CA GLY A 50 -1.77 -6.74 -0.63
C GLY A 50 -0.26 -6.56 -0.59
N ALA A 51 0.49 -7.55 -0.07
CA ALA A 51 1.95 -7.46 0.00
C ALA A 51 2.61 -8.85 -0.05
N GLY A 52 3.59 -9.02 -0.95
CA GLY A 52 4.42 -10.22 -1.04
C GLY A 52 3.64 -11.52 -1.26
N GLY A 53 2.60 -11.49 -2.11
CA GLY A 53 1.70 -12.63 -2.34
C GLY A 53 0.74 -12.92 -1.21
N GLU A 54 0.52 -11.99 -0.28
CA GLU A 54 -0.40 -12.16 0.84
C GLU A 54 -1.42 -11.02 0.89
N LEU A 55 -2.61 -11.33 1.39
CA LEU A 55 -3.68 -10.39 1.61
C LEU A 55 -3.92 -10.22 3.11
N PHE A 56 -4.00 -8.98 3.55
CA PHE A 56 -4.26 -8.60 4.93
C PHE A 56 -5.55 -7.77 4.97
N CYS A 57 -6.34 -7.95 6.02
CA CYS A 57 -7.42 -7.05 6.36
C CYS A 57 -7.10 -6.37 7.68
N LEU A 58 -7.17 -5.05 7.68
CA LEU A 58 -6.87 -4.20 8.80
C LEU A 58 -8.15 -3.45 9.18
N ASP A 59 -8.34 -3.27 10.49
CA ASP A 59 -9.30 -2.32 11.03
C ASP A 59 -8.89 -0.90 10.60
N GLY A 60 -9.76 -0.17 9.92
CA GLY A 60 -9.44 1.14 9.34
C GLY A 60 -9.16 2.22 10.38
N ALA A 61 -9.73 2.09 11.58
CA ALA A 61 -9.52 3.03 12.67
C ALA A 61 -8.18 2.82 13.39
N SER A 62 -7.80 1.58 13.66
CA SER A 62 -6.61 1.27 14.48
C SER A 62 -5.41 0.73 13.69
N GLY A 63 -5.61 0.31 12.44
CA GLY A 63 -4.59 -0.40 11.67
C GLY A 63 -4.35 -1.84 12.13
N ARG A 64 -5.09 -2.34 13.13
CA ARG A 64 -4.90 -3.70 13.65
C ARG A 64 -5.24 -4.72 12.57
N ILE A 65 -4.32 -5.65 12.31
CA ILE A 65 -4.58 -6.79 11.41
C ILE A 65 -5.69 -7.66 12.02
N MET A 66 -6.84 -7.70 11.35
CA MET A 66 -7.98 -8.54 11.73
C MET A 66 -7.79 -9.97 11.24
N TRP A 67 -7.29 -10.13 10.01
CA TRP A 67 -6.94 -11.43 9.46
C TRP A 67 -5.89 -11.33 8.35
N ARG A 68 -5.32 -12.49 8.00
CA ARG A 68 -4.34 -12.68 6.93
C ARG A 68 -4.68 -13.90 6.10
N ASN A 69 -4.67 -13.74 4.78
CA ASN A 69 -4.73 -14.82 3.81
C ASN A 69 -3.39 -14.90 3.07
N ARG A 70 -2.75 -16.08 3.10
CA ARG A 70 -1.43 -16.29 2.50
C ARG A 70 -1.47 -16.56 0.99
N LEU A 71 -2.66 -16.63 0.38
CA LEU A 71 -2.86 -16.93 -1.04
C LEU A 71 -2.00 -18.13 -1.51
N LYS A 72 -2.01 -19.22 -0.72
CA LYS A 72 -1.11 -20.35 -0.91
C LYS A 72 -1.22 -20.90 -2.33
N GLY A 73 -0.07 -21.12 -2.97
CA GLY A 73 0.00 -21.66 -4.33
C GLY A 73 -0.06 -20.61 -5.45
N LEU A 74 -0.29 -19.33 -5.14
CA LEU A 74 -0.35 -18.24 -6.14
C LEU A 74 0.95 -17.44 -6.28
N GLY A 75 2.01 -17.85 -5.57
CA GLY A 75 3.32 -17.20 -5.62
C GLY A 75 3.40 -15.89 -4.81
N SER A 76 4.42 -15.07 -5.07
CA SER A 76 4.71 -13.80 -4.39
C SER A 76 4.30 -12.57 -5.20
N GLY A 77 3.41 -12.76 -6.19
CA GLY A 77 2.97 -11.72 -7.12
C GLY A 77 2.23 -10.55 -6.45
N LEU A 78 2.07 -9.46 -7.21
CA LEU A 78 1.29 -8.30 -6.78
C LEU A 78 -0.18 -8.66 -6.65
N VAL A 79 -0.80 -8.27 -5.54
CA VAL A 79 -2.23 -8.40 -5.32
C VAL A 79 -2.92 -7.18 -5.93
N SER A 80 -3.78 -7.40 -6.92
CA SER A 80 -4.61 -6.35 -7.51
C SER A 80 -6.03 -6.41 -6.94
N PHE A 81 -6.64 -5.26 -6.70
CA PHE A 81 -8.02 -5.14 -6.23
C PHE A 81 -8.92 -4.67 -7.37
N ALA A 82 -10.06 -5.34 -7.56
CA ALA A 82 -11.08 -4.86 -8.49
C ALA A 82 -11.57 -3.47 -8.06
N GLY A 83 -11.46 -2.47 -8.94
CA GLY A 83 -11.87 -1.08 -8.66
C GLY A 83 -10.78 -0.18 -8.05
N ALA A 84 -9.61 -0.71 -7.66
CA ALA A 84 -8.44 0.10 -7.36
C ALA A 84 -7.64 0.31 -8.66
N SER A 85 -7.42 1.56 -9.08
CA SER A 85 -6.63 1.85 -10.29
C SER A 85 -5.14 1.55 -10.04
N VAL A 86 -4.74 0.30 -10.23
CA VAL A 86 -3.32 -0.13 -10.33
C VAL A 86 -2.63 0.41 -11.59
N VAL A 87 -3.39 0.96 -12.55
CA VAL A 87 -2.87 1.51 -13.81
C VAL A 87 -2.04 2.78 -13.56
N GLU A 88 -2.49 3.65 -12.65
CA GLU A 88 -1.76 4.89 -12.36
C GLU A 88 -0.44 4.64 -11.64
N VAL A 89 -0.39 3.62 -10.78
CA VAL A 89 0.83 3.30 -10.01
C VAL A 89 1.87 2.56 -10.87
N ALA A 90 1.45 1.70 -11.79
CA ALA A 90 2.37 1.07 -12.75
C ALA A 90 3.04 2.10 -13.66
N ALA A 91 2.30 3.11 -14.13
CA ALA A 91 2.86 4.23 -14.88
C ALA A 91 3.86 5.05 -14.04
N ALA A 92 3.53 5.33 -12.77
CA ALA A 92 4.43 6.02 -11.85
C ALA A 92 5.72 5.21 -11.56
N MET A 93 5.64 3.88 -11.44
CA MET A 93 6.81 3.03 -11.22
C MET A 93 7.73 2.95 -12.44
N ALA A 94 7.16 2.83 -13.65
CA ALA A 94 7.94 2.88 -14.89
C ALA A 94 8.68 4.24 -15.02
N ALA A 95 8.02 5.34 -14.69
CA ALA A 95 8.63 6.67 -14.68
C ALA A 95 9.76 6.79 -13.62
N ALA A 96 9.55 6.26 -12.41
CA ALA A 96 10.56 6.28 -11.35
C ALA A 96 11.80 5.44 -11.70
N GLN A 97 11.62 4.27 -12.33
CA GLN A 97 12.72 3.43 -12.78
C GLN A 97 13.53 4.10 -13.90
N ALA A 98 12.86 4.74 -14.85
CA ALA A 98 13.52 5.49 -15.92
C ALA A 98 14.37 6.66 -15.37
N ALA A 99 13.85 7.40 -14.41
CA ALA A 99 14.58 8.50 -13.76
C ALA A 99 15.80 8.01 -12.97
N ALA A 100 15.69 6.89 -12.25
CA ALA A 100 16.81 6.30 -11.52
C ALA A 100 17.92 5.78 -12.44
N MET A 101 17.56 5.16 -13.58
CA MET A 101 18.54 4.70 -14.57
C MET A 101 19.29 5.87 -15.24
N ALA A 102 18.58 6.98 -15.51
CA ALA A 102 19.20 8.19 -16.07
C ALA A 102 20.22 8.82 -15.10
N ALA A 103 19.89 8.90 -13.79
CA ALA A 103 20.79 9.43 -12.78
C ALA A 103 22.05 8.57 -12.57
N THR A 104 21.93 7.25 -12.70
CA THR A 104 23.07 6.33 -12.55
C THR A 104 24.02 6.42 -13.75
N THR A 105 23.47 6.67 -14.95
CA THR A 105 24.28 6.82 -16.18
C THR A 105 25.04 8.15 -16.20
N ALA A 106 24.44 9.22 -15.66
CA ALA A 106 25.07 10.54 -15.59
C ALA A 106 26.23 10.62 -14.58
N ALA A 107 26.19 9.84 -13.50
CA ALA A 107 27.25 9.80 -12.49
C ALA A 107 28.47 8.95 -12.90
N ALA A 108 28.38 8.21 -14.03
CA ALA A 108 29.44 7.35 -14.56
C ALA A 108 30.25 8.01 -15.70
N THR A 109 30.02 9.30 -15.97
CA THR A 109 30.72 10.16 -16.95
C THR A 109 31.38 11.33 -16.23
#